data_AF-A0A554J2V1-F1
#
_entry.id   AF-A0A554J2V1-F1
#
_cell.length_a   1.000
_cell.length_b   1.000
_cell.length_c   1.000
_cell.angle_alpha   90.00
_cell.angle_beta   90.00
_cell.angle_gamma   90.00
#
_symmetry.space_group_name_H-M   'P 1'
#
loop_
_entity.id
_entity.type
_entity.pdbx_description
1 polymer ?
#
loop_
_entity_poly.entity_id
_entity_poly.type
_entity_poly.pdbx_seq_one_letter_code
_entity_poly.pdbx_strand_id
1 'polypeptide(L)'
;AYVEHVARSIAEHLPSYRLVVEKSTVPVQTGQWVHHTIKTYLKRKHPFDVASNPEFLREGTAIQDFMKPDRVVLGVETKRAADLLTKLYKPLGAPLVITDIASAELIAARVHQLNVTTHFE
;
A
#
# COMPACT_ATOMS: atom_id res chain seq x y z
N ALA A 1 -17.46 -1.62 6.01
CA ALA A 1 -16.28 -2.43 5.67
C ALA A 1 -15.05 -1.91 6.42
N TYR A 2 -14.15 -2.77 6.91
CA TYR A 2 -13.04 -2.40 7.81
C TYR A 2 -12.15 -1.25 7.28
N VAL A 3 -11.79 -1.29 5.99
CA VAL A 3 -10.95 -0.27 5.35
C VAL A 3 -11.57 1.13 5.40
N GLU A 4 -12.90 1.24 5.19
CA GLU A 4 -13.62 2.51 5.28
C GLU A 4 -13.57 3.11 6.69
N HIS A 5 -13.77 2.26 7.70
CA HIS A 5 -13.78 2.70 9.09
C HIS A 5 -12.42 3.27 9.49
N VAL A 6 -11.33 2.61 9.07
CA VAL A 6 -9.97 3.10 9.26
C VAL A 6 -9.74 4.40 8.48
N ALA A 7 -10.16 4.49 7.22
CA ALA A 7 -10.03 5.70 6.41
C ALA A 7 -10.76 6.90 7.04
N ARG A 8 -11.96 6.71 7.59
CA ARG A 8 -12.69 7.74 8.34
C ARG A 8 -11.95 8.17 9.60
N SER A 9 -11.48 7.22 10.39
CA SER A 9 -10.71 7.50 11.61
C SER A 9 -9.44 8.30 11.32
N ILE A 10 -8.72 7.97 10.23
CA ILE A 10 -7.57 8.74 9.75
C ILE A 10 -7.98 10.18 9.45
N ALA A 11 -9.08 10.38 8.71
CA ALA A 11 -9.55 11.71 8.31
C ALA A 11 -9.89 12.61 9.52
N GLU A 12 -10.46 12.04 10.57
CA GLU A 12 -10.84 12.76 11.80
C GLU A 12 -9.64 13.22 12.62
N HIS A 13 -8.52 12.51 12.54
CA HIS A 13 -7.34 12.71 13.39
C HIS A 13 -6.10 13.22 12.63
N LEU A 14 -6.20 13.50 11.33
CA LEU A 14 -5.07 13.89 10.50
C LEU A 14 -4.51 15.27 10.92
N PRO A 15 -3.30 15.36 11.50
CA PRO A 15 -2.83 16.60 12.14
C PRO A 15 -2.06 17.53 11.20
N SER A 16 -1.48 16.97 10.14
CA SER A 16 -0.56 17.60 9.21
C SER A 16 -0.45 16.71 7.98
N TYR A 17 0.47 17.02 7.06
CA TYR A 17 0.75 16.11 5.97
C TYR A 17 1.02 14.68 6.43
N ARG A 18 0.37 13.70 5.78
CA ARG A 18 0.60 12.28 5.96
C ARG A 18 0.52 11.55 4.61
N LEU A 19 1.32 10.51 4.49
CA LEU A 19 1.20 9.49 3.45
C LEU A 19 0.48 8.29 4.06
N VAL A 20 -0.67 7.93 3.51
CA VAL A 20 -1.46 6.76 3.92
C VAL A 20 -1.13 5.62 2.98
N VAL A 21 -0.61 4.53 3.51
CA VAL A 21 -0.15 3.38 2.72
C VAL A 21 -1.09 2.21 2.97
N GLU A 22 -1.74 1.76 1.91
CA GLU A 22 -2.49 0.52 1.86
C GLU A 22 -1.49 -0.62 1.64
N LYS A 23 -1.48 -1.63 2.53
CA LYS A 23 -0.52 -2.76 2.51
C LYS A 23 -1.19 -4.12 2.32
N SER A 24 -2.48 -4.20 2.64
CA SER A 24 -3.24 -5.45 2.64
C SER A 24 -3.52 -5.91 1.22
N THR A 25 -3.93 -7.17 1.07
CA THR A 25 -4.55 -7.63 -0.18
C THR A 25 -5.95 -7.05 -0.29
N VAL A 26 -6.10 -6.03 -1.13
CA VAL A 26 -7.38 -5.36 -1.34
C VAL A 26 -7.81 -5.48 -2.81
N PRO A 27 -9.12 -5.38 -3.11
CA PRO A 27 -9.58 -5.24 -4.48
C PRO A 27 -8.98 -4.01 -5.15
N VAL A 28 -8.82 -4.08 -6.47
CA VAL A 28 -8.42 -2.93 -7.29
C VAL A 28 -9.40 -1.77 -7.05
N GLN A 29 -8.87 -0.55 -7.07
CA GLN A 29 -9.54 0.73 -6.75
C GLN A 29 -9.73 1.03 -5.26
N THR A 30 -9.19 0.21 -4.36
CA THR A 30 -9.30 0.48 -2.92
C THR A 30 -8.55 1.75 -2.52
N GLY A 31 -7.36 2.00 -3.07
CA GLY A 31 -6.62 3.24 -2.83
C GLY A 31 -7.39 4.49 -3.26
N GLN A 32 -8.11 4.42 -4.38
CA GLN A 32 -8.99 5.53 -4.83
C GLN A 32 -10.15 5.74 -3.85
N TRP A 33 -10.76 4.67 -3.36
CA TRP A 33 -11.84 4.73 -2.40
C TRP A 33 -11.38 5.26 -1.02
N VAL A 34 -10.20 4.84 -0.55
CA VAL A 34 -9.55 5.37 0.67
C VAL A 34 -9.29 6.86 0.50
N HIS A 35 -8.71 7.28 -0.63
CA HIS A 35 -8.46 8.69 -0.92
C HIS A 35 -9.76 9.50 -0.92
N HIS A 36 -10.81 9.02 -1.59
CA HIS A 36 -12.13 9.66 -1.59
C HIS A 36 -12.71 9.76 -0.18
N THR A 37 -12.65 8.70 0.60
CA THR A 37 -13.18 8.65 1.97
C THR A 37 -12.46 9.65 2.85
N ILE A 38 -11.12 9.64 2.86
CA ILE A 38 -10.34 10.58 3.66
C ILE A 38 -10.66 12.01 3.26
N LYS A 39 -10.72 12.31 1.96
CA LYS A 39 -11.04 13.64 1.44
C LYS A 39 -12.44 14.12 1.86
N THR A 40 -13.43 13.21 1.88
CA THR A 40 -14.82 13.52 2.24
C THR A 40 -14.98 13.82 3.73
N TYR A 41 -14.28 13.10 4.60
CA TYR A 41 -14.40 13.25 6.06
C TYR A 41 -13.36 14.19 6.69
N LEU A 42 -12.48 14.77 5.88
CA LEU A 42 -11.43 15.67 6.34
C LEU A 42 -12.02 16.96 6.92
N LYS A 43 -11.88 17.18 8.23
CA LYS A 43 -12.38 18.40 8.91
C LYS A 43 -11.56 19.65 8.57
N ARG A 44 -10.28 19.48 8.28
CA ARG A 44 -9.32 20.55 7.96
C ARG A 44 -8.58 20.17 6.70
N LYS A 45 -8.30 21.12 5.81
CA LYS A 45 -7.63 20.89 4.51
C LYS A 45 -6.13 20.58 4.65
N HIS A 46 -5.76 19.63 5.50
CA HIS A 46 -4.41 19.12 5.57
C HIS A 46 -4.11 18.30 4.30
N PRO A 47 -2.96 18.53 3.65
CA PRO A 47 -2.60 17.74 2.47
C PRO A 47 -2.32 16.29 2.88
N PHE A 48 -2.63 15.33 2.02
CA PHE A 48 -2.26 13.93 2.23
C PHE A 48 -2.07 13.25 0.87
N ASP A 49 -1.34 12.14 0.89
CA ASP A 49 -1.20 11.24 -0.26
C ASP A 49 -1.70 9.85 0.13
N VAL A 50 -2.14 9.06 -0.86
CA VAL A 50 -2.41 7.63 -0.71
C VAL A 50 -1.43 6.87 -1.58
N ALA A 51 -0.97 5.72 -1.09
CA ALA A 51 -0.13 4.79 -1.84
C ALA A 51 -0.58 3.34 -1.58
N SER A 52 -0.25 2.45 -2.51
CA SER A 52 -0.34 1.01 -2.34
C SER A 52 1.07 0.43 -2.22
N ASN A 53 1.32 -0.38 -1.20
CA ASN A 53 2.54 -1.15 -1.00
C ASN A 53 2.14 -2.58 -0.64
N PRO A 54 1.78 -3.42 -1.62
CA PRO A 54 1.36 -4.78 -1.32
C PRO A 54 2.52 -5.58 -0.73
N GLU A 55 2.19 -6.50 0.18
CA GLU A 55 3.15 -7.45 0.74
C GLU A 55 3.03 -8.84 0.13
N PHE A 56 4.15 -9.58 0.13
CA PHE A 56 4.26 -10.91 -0.44
C PHE A 56 4.86 -11.91 0.55
N LEU A 57 4.60 -11.71 1.84
CA LEU A 57 5.16 -12.52 2.92
C LEU A 57 4.53 -13.91 2.94
N ARG A 58 5.34 -14.94 3.20
CA ARG A 58 4.86 -16.32 3.40
C ARG A 58 4.85 -16.68 4.87
N GLU A 59 3.86 -17.48 5.27
CA GLU A 59 3.82 -18.05 6.61
C GLU A 59 5.09 -18.88 6.90
N GLY A 60 5.61 -18.77 8.13
CA GLY A 60 6.85 -19.44 8.54
C GLY A 60 8.15 -18.74 8.12
N THR A 61 8.13 -17.83 7.14
CA THR A 61 9.34 -17.09 6.67
C THR A 61 9.18 -15.57 6.63
N ALA A 62 8.08 -15.04 7.15
CA ALA A 62 7.71 -13.62 7.08
C ALA A 62 8.82 -12.62 7.48
N ILE A 63 9.61 -12.90 8.52
CA ILE A 63 10.73 -12.02 8.93
C ILE A 63 11.80 -11.99 7.83
N GLN A 64 12.17 -13.15 7.29
CA GLN A 64 13.19 -13.25 6.25
C GLN A 64 12.69 -12.62 4.94
N ASP A 65 11.45 -12.90 4.56
CA ASP A 65 10.80 -12.33 3.37
C ASP A 65 10.72 -10.80 3.46
N PHE A 66 10.47 -10.24 4.65
CA PHE A 66 10.47 -8.79 4.86
C PHE A 66 11.89 -8.19 4.79
N MET A 67 12.89 -8.85 5.38
CA MET A 67 14.25 -8.34 5.45
C MET A 67 15.03 -8.49 4.13
N LYS A 68 14.66 -9.45 3.29
CA LYS A 68 15.29 -9.72 1.99
C LYS A 68 14.23 -10.00 0.91
N PRO A 69 13.38 -9.02 0.57
CA PRO A 69 12.34 -9.23 -0.41
C PRO A 69 12.93 -9.31 -1.82
N ASP A 70 12.36 -10.16 -2.68
CA ASP A 70 12.76 -10.24 -4.10
C ASP A 70 12.56 -8.91 -4.83
N ARG A 71 11.50 -8.18 -4.45
CA ARG A 71 11.18 -6.82 -4.91
C ARG A 71 10.20 -6.15 -3.94
N VAL A 72 10.18 -4.82 -3.93
CA VAL A 72 9.16 -4.02 -3.25
C VAL A 72 8.35 -3.27 -4.31
N VAL A 73 7.02 -3.44 -4.29
CA VAL A 73 6.10 -2.76 -5.20
C VAL A 73 5.54 -1.52 -4.52
N LEU A 74 5.56 -0.37 -5.21
CA LEU A 74 5.11 0.92 -4.72
C LEU A 74 4.17 1.55 -5.76
N GLY A 75 2.86 1.50 -5.49
CA GLY A 75 1.83 2.24 -6.21
C GLY A 75 1.69 3.65 -5.65
N VAL A 76 2.03 4.67 -6.43
CA VAL A 76 2.06 6.07 -5.98
C VAL A 76 1.61 7.02 -7.09
N GLU A 77 0.92 8.10 -6.72
CA GLU A 77 0.44 9.13 -7.67
C GLU A 77 1.25 10.43 -7.62
N THR A 78 2.15 10.58 -6.64
CA THR A 78 2.95 11.80 -6.45
C THR A 78 4.42 11.50 -6.23
N LYS A 79 5.28 12.39 -6.75
CA LYS A 79 6.73 12.32 -6.53
C LYS A 79 7.08 12.34 -5.05
N ARG A 80 6.35 13.11 -4.25
CA ARG A 80 6.54 13.18 -2.79
C ARG A 80 6.34 11.81 -2.12
N ALA A 81 5.26 11.11 -2.47
CA ALA A 81 5.00 9.76 -1.96
C ALA A 81 6.10 8.78 -2.42
N ALA A 82 6.50 8.84 -3.70
CA ALA A 82 7.58 8.02 -4.25
C ALA A 82 8.91 8.23 -3.51
N ASP A 83 9.32 9.48 -3.30
CA ASP A 83 10.57 9.83 -2.61
C ASP A 83 10.55 9.35 -1.14
N LEU A 84 9.42 9.50 -0.45
CA LEU A 84 9.26 9.05 0.94
C LEU A 84 9.39 7.53 1.07
N LEU A 85 8.70 6.77 0.21
CA LEU A 85 8.75 5.31 0.24
C LEU A 85 10.10 4.78 -0.23
N THR A 86 10.70 5.39 -1.25
CA THR A 86 12.06 5.03 -1.69
C THR A 86 13.07 5.20 -0.56
N LYS A 87 12.98 6.31 0.20
CA LYS A 87 13.83 6.53 1.37
C LYS A 87 13.57 5.50 2.48
N LEU A 88 12.31 5.12 2.70
CA LEU A 88 11.92 4.12 3.69
C LEU A 88 12.51 2.73 3.36
N TYR A 89 12.43 2.30 2.10
CA TYR A 89 12.88 0.97 1.68
C TYR A 89 14.37 0.89 1.31
N LYS A 90 15.06 2.04 1.17
CA LYS A 90 16.50 2.10 0.85
C LYS A 90 17.37 1.15 1.69
N PRO A 91 17.18 0.98 3.01
CA PRO A 91 18.01 0.10 3.82
C PRO A 91 17.89 -1.41 3.47
N LEU A 92 16.79 -1.83 2.83
CA LEU A 92 16.60 -3.24 2.46
C LEU A 92 17.44 -3.64 1.22
N GLY A 93 17.88 -2.67 0.41
CA GLY A 93 18.68 -2.93 -0.80
C GLY A 93 17.94 -3.73 -1.88
N ALA A 94 16.64 -3.94 -1.75
CA ALA A 94 15.83 -4.70 -2.68
C ALA A 94 15.43 -3.86 -3.91
N PRO A 95 15.22 -4.49 -5.09
CA PRO A 95 14.68 -3.81 -6.25
C PRO A 95 13.33 -3.15 -5.95
N LEU A 96 13.17 -1.89 -6.38
CA LEU A 96 11.91 -1.15 -6.26
C LEU A 96 11.17 -1.15 -7.60
N VAL A 97 9.88 -1.49 -7.56
CA VAL A 97 8.95 -1.37 -8.69
C VAL A 97 7.97 -0.26 -8.38
N ILE A 98 8.19 0.91 -8.97
CA ILE A 98 7.34 2.09 -8.80
C ILE A 98 6.33 2.15 -9.95
N THR A 99 5.05 2.26 -9.63
CA THR A 99 3.93 2.25 -10.59
C THR A 99 2.74 3.05 -10.05
N ASP A 100 1.63 3.10 -10.77
CA ASP A 100 0.37 3.69 -10.29
C ASP A 100 -0.33 2.78 -9.27
N ILE A 101 -1.29 3.32 -8.51
CA ILE A 101 -1.95 2.57 -7.44
C ILE A 101 -2.70 1.35 -7.98
N ALA A 102 -3.42 1.48 -9.09
CA ALA A 102 -4.23 0.39 -9.63
C ALA A 102 -3.36 -0.77 -10.15
N SER A 103 -2.24 -0.46 -10.78
CA SER A 103 -1.25 -1.45 -11.21
C SER A 103 -0.63 -2.20 -10.02
N ALA A 104 -0.31 -1.51 -8.92
CA ALA A 104 0.20 -2.16 -7.72
C ALA A 104 -0.82 -3.12 -7.08
N GLU A 105 -2.09 -2.70 -6.98
CA GLU A 105 -3.19 -3.54 -6.47
C GLU A 105 -3.43 -4.77 -7.37
N LEU A 106 -3.34 -4.61 -8.69
CA LEU A 106 -3.44 -5.71 -9.66
C LEU A 106 -2.31 -6.73 -9.49
N ILE A 107 -1.06 -6.28 -9.29
CA ILE A 107 0.08 -7.15 -9.01
C ILE A 107 -0.19 -7.97 -7.75
N ALA A 108 -0.68 -7.32 -6.68
CA ALA A 108 -1.02 -7.98 -5.44
C ALA A 108 -2.07 -9.09 -5.64
N ALA A 109 -3.19 -8.75 -6.27
CA ALA A 109 -4.28 -9.69 -6.54
C ALA A 109 -3.80 -10.90 -7.34
N ARG A 110 -2.92 -10.69 -8.34
CA ARG A 110 -2.38 -11.77 -9.16
C ARG A 110 -1.44 -12.69 -8.38
N VAL A 111 -0.54 -12.16 -7.57
CA VAL A 111 0.39 -12.97 -6.77
C VAL A 111 -0.36 -13.83 -5.75
N HIS A 112 -1.39 -13.27 -5.10
CA HIS A 112 -2.23 -14.05 -4.19
C HIS A 112 -2.98 -15.20 -4.88
N GLN A 113 -3.56 -14.96 -6.06
CA GLN A 113 -4.23 -16.03 -6.81
C GLN A 113 -3.27 -17.16 -7.22
N LEU A 114 -2.03 -16.83 -7.61
CA LEU A 114 -1.01 -17.83 -7.96
C LEU A 114 -0.62 -18.69 -6.74
N ASN A 115 -0.38 -18.06 -5.58
CA ASN A 115 -0.03 -18.79 -4.36
C ASN A 115 -1.16 -19.73 -3.90
N VAL A 116 -2.42 -19.31 -4.02
CA VAL A 116 -3.56 -20.19 -3.71
C VAL A 116 -3.60 -21.40 -4.65
N THR A 117 -3.27 -21.21 -5.93
CA THR A 117 -3.30 -22.31 -6.91
C THR A 117 -2.18 -23.33 -6.67
N THR A 118 -1.00 -22.89 -6.23
CA THR A 118 0.14 -23.78 -5.94
C THR A 118 -0.01 -24.62 -4.67
N HIS A 119 -1.01 -24.36 -3.82
CA HIS A 119 -1.28 -25.16 -2.62
C HIS A 119 -2.31 -26.29 -2.85
N PHE A 120 -2.78 -26.47 -4.09
CA PHE A 120 -3.71 -27.55 -4.48
C PHE A 120 -3.11 -28.59 -5.45
N GLU A 121 -1.79 -28.59 -5.64
CA GLU A 121 -1.02 -29.68 -6.27
C GLU A 121 -0.04 -30.28 -5.26
#